data_AF-A4N2P4-F1
#
_entry.id   AF-A4N2P4-F1
#
_cell.length_a   1.000
_cell.length_b   1.000
_cell.length_c   1.000
_cell.angle_alpha   90.00
_cell.angle_beta   90.00
_cell.angle_gamma   90.00
#
_symmetry.space_group_name_H-M   'P 1'
#
loop_
_entity.id
_entity.type
_entity.pdbx_description
1 polymer ?
#
loop_
_entity_poly.entity_id
_entity_poly.type
_entity_poly.pdbx_seq_one_letter_code
_entity_poly.pdbx_strand_id
1 'polypeptide(L)'
;MIEDLFLQVQEKLVICTPYFNFPRTLQHKIATLLENGKRVEIIVGDKVANDFYIPPEQPFKMAGALPYLYESNLRRFCEKFETQIESGQLVVRLWRDGDNTYHLKGVWVDDRYILLTGNNLNPRAWRLDAENGLLIYDPQQQLLAQVEKEQNQIRQHTKVLKHYSELEELNQYPEPVQKLLKKFARIKADKLVKMIL
;
A
#
# COMPACT_ATOMS: atom_id res chain seq x y z
N MET A 1 14.49 -7.17 10.57
CA MET A 1 14.73 -5.73 10.31
C MET A 1 13.44 -4.95 10.05
N ILE A 2 12.76 -5.07 8.90
CA ILE A 2 11.54 -4.27 8.62
C ILE A 2 10.45 -4.53 9.67
N GLU A 3 10.26 -5.79 10.04
CA GLU A 3 9.33 -6.17 11.09
C GLU A 3 9.65 -5.52 12.44
N ASP A 4 10.94 -5.38 12.78
CA ASP A 4 11.39 -4.77 14.02
C ASP A 4 11.15 -3.25 14.00
N LEU A 5 11.36 -2.59 12.85
CA LEU A 5 11.06 -1.17 12.67
C LEU A 5 9.60 -0.84 12.97
N PHE A 6 8.67 -1.67 12.50
CA PHE A 6 7.23 -1.48 12.78
C PHE A 6 6.91 -1.60 14.27
N LEU A 7 7.64 -2.45 15.00
CA LEU A 7 7.48 -2.60 16.45
C LEU A 7 8.08 -1.44 17.26
N GLN A 8 8.97 -0.64 16.65
CA GLN A 8 9.62 0.50 17.31
C GLN A 8 8.85 1.83 17.13
N VAL A 9 7.73 1.83 16.42
CA VAL A 9 6.92 3.05 16.18
C VAL A 9 6.38 3.58 17.51
N GLN A 10 6.76 4.81 17.86
CA GLN A 10 6.25 5.49 19.05
C GLN A 10 5.11 6.45 18.73
N GLU A 11 5.10 7.06 17.55
CA GLU A 11 4.12 8.06 17.15
C GLU A 11 3.52 7.82 15.76
N LYS A 12 4.37 7.63 14.74
CA LYS A 12 3.94 7.62 13.34
C LYS A 12 4.74 6.62 12.50
N LEU A 13 4.02 5.85 11.70
CA LEU A 13 4.56 5.03 10.63
C LEU A 13 4.13 5.61 9.28
N VAL A 14 5.05 5.82 8.34
CA VAL A 14 4.74 6.14 6.93
C VAL A 14 5.25 5.01 6.06
N ILE A 15 4.43 4.54 5.12
CA ILE A 15 4.76 3.45 4.20
C ILE A 15 4.44 3.88 2.77
N CYS A 16 5.41 3.72 1.88
CA CYS A 16 5.17 3.67 0.44
C CYS A 16 5.33 2.21 -0.03
N THR A 17 4.35 1.72 -0.77
CA THR A 17 4.45 0.45 -1.51
C THR A 17 3.72 0.60 -2.84
N PRO A 18 4.23 0.03 -3.96
CA PRO A 18 3.62 0.24 -5.28
C PRO A 18 2.15 -0.18 -5.34
N TYR A 19 1.79 -1.23 -4.61
CA TYR A 19 0.44 -1.78 -4.55
C TYR A 19 0.14 -2.39 -3.18
N PHE A 20 -1.13 -2.31 -2.76
CA PHE A 20 -1.54 -2.81 -1.44
C PHE A 20 -1.59 -4.35 -1.40
N ASN A 21 -0.45 -4.96 -1.06
CA ASN A 21 -0.30 -6.41 -0.93
C ASN A 21 0.64 -6.82 0.22
N PHE A 22 0.45 -6.27 1.42
CA PHE A 22 1.35 -6.58 2.55
C PHE A 22 1.36 -8.07 2.93
N PRO A 23 2.52 -8.63 3.34
CA PRO A 23 2.55 -9.94 4.00
C PRO A 23 1.75 -9.87 5.31
N ARG A 24 1.18 -11.02 5.71
CA ARG A 24 0.35 -11.11 6.93
C ARG A 24 1.05 -10.55 8.17
N THR A 25 2.36 -10.76 8.28
CA THR A 25 3.14 -10.28 9.43
C THR A 25 3.12 -8.76 9.54
N LEU A 26 3.25 -8.04 8.43
CA LEU A 26 3.12 -6.57 8.41
C LEU A 26 1.69 -6.12 8.63
N GLN A 27 0.69 -6.80 8.04
CA GLN A 27 -0.72 -6.48 8.30
C GLN A 27 -1.08 -6.56 9.79
N HIS A 28 -0.59 -7.58 10.50
CA HIS A 28 -0.78 -7.72 11.94
C HIS A 28 -0.09 -6.60 12.72
N LYS A 29 1.16 -6.25 12.35
CA LYS A 29 1.88 -5.16 13.01
C LYS A 29 1.20 -3.81 12.82
N ILE A 30 0.70 -3.51 11.61
CA ILE A 30 -0.08 -2.28 11.35
C ILE A 30 -1.35 -2.27 12.21
N ALA A 31 -2.06 -3.40 12.31
CA ALA A 31 -3.24 -3.50 13.16
C ALA A 31 -2.92 -3.18 14.63
N THR A 32 -1.86 -3.78 15.17
CA THR A 32 -1.41 -3.53 16.56
C THR A 32 -1.00 -2.07 16.80
N LEU A 33 -0.38 -1.42 15.81
CA LEU A 33 -0.05 0.00 15.92
C LEU A 33 -1.32 0.87 16.02
N LEU A 34 -2.32 0.59 15.18
CA LEU A 34 -3.60 1.27 15.21
C LEU A 34 -4.37 1.01 16.51
N GLU A 35 -4.38 -0.24 17.00
CA GLU A 35 -4.98 -0.60 18.29
C GLU A 35 -4.33 0.15 19.48
N ASN A 36 -3.02 0.42 19.39
CA ASN A 36 -2.25 1.13 20.41
C ASN A 36 -2.20 2.66 20.22
N GLY A 37 -3.12 3.23 19.43
CA GLY A 37 -3.22 4.68 19.26
C GLY A 37 -2.12 5.32 18.38
N LYS A 38 -1.29 4.52 17.70
CA LYS A 38 -0.22 5.04 16.82
C LYS A 38 -0.80 5.47 15.49
N ARG A 39 -0.20 6.48 14.86
CA ARG A 39 -0.62 6.96 13.54
C ARG A 39 0.05 6.16 12.43
N VAL A 40 -0.69 5.85 11.37
CA VAL A 40 -0.17 5.15 10.19
C VAL A 40 -0.58 5.89 8.93
N GLU A 41 0.37 6.19 8.06
CA GLU A 41 0.15 6.75 6.72
C GLU A 41 0.61 5.73 5.67
N ILE A 42 -0.29 5.33 4.77
CA ILE A 42 -0.01 4.38 3.70
C ILE A 42 -0.24 5.08 2.36
N ILE A 43 0.79 5.12 1.51
CA ILE A 43 0.76 5.74 0.18
C ILE A 43 0.96 4.66 -0.88
N VAL A 44 -0.07 4.45 -1.69
CA VAL A 44 -0.11 3.46 -2.77
C VAL A 44 -0.57 4.10 -4.07
N GLY A 45 -0.30 3.44 -5.21
CA GLY A 45 -0.85 3.86 -6.49
C GLY A 45 -2.36 3.60 -6.55
N ASP A 46 -3.10 4.53 -7.18
CA ASP A 46 -4.44 4.25 -7.70
C ASP A 46 -4.38 3.09 -8.71
N LYS A 47 -5.48 2.36 -8.91
CA LYS A 47 -5.52 1.26 -9.88
C LYS A 47 -5.07 1.69 -11.29
N VAL A 48 -5.30 2.95 -11.68
CA VAL A 48 -4.88 3.52 -12.98
C VAL A 48 -3.38 3.78 -13.03
N ALA A 49 -2.75 4.05 -11.89
CA ALA A 49 -1.30 4.24 -11.79
C ALA A 49 -0.53 2.91 -11.65
N ASN A 50 -1.19 1.76 -11.80
CA ASN A 50 -0.54 0.46 -11.80
C ASN A 50 -0.08 0.09 -13.21
N ASP A 51 1.12 -0.48 -13.32
CA ASP A 51 1.77 -0.92 -14.56
C ASP A 51 1.01 -2.03 -15.31
N PHE A 52 0.18 -2.80 -14.60
CA PHE A 52 -0.70 -3.80 -15.21
C PHE A 52 -2.08 -3.26 -15.59
N TYR A 53 -2.40 -1.99 -15.34
CA TYR A 53 -3.70 -1.43 -15.67
C TYR A 53 -3.96 -1.47 -17.18
N ILE A 54 -5.16 -1.94 -17.53
CA ILE A 54 -5.64 -1.93 -18.91
C ILE A 54 -6.93 -1.10 -18.89
N PRO A 55 -6.97 0.04 -19.61
CA PRO A 55 -8.16 0.85 -19.71
C PRO A 55 -9.37 0.04 -20.19
N PRO A 56 -10.59 0.27 -19.66
CA PRO A 56 -11.77 -0.56 -19.94
C PRO A 56 -12.17 -0.64 -21.43
N GLU A 57 -11.79 0.37 -22.22
CA GLU A 57 -12.01 0.43 -23.66
C GLU A 57 -11.05 -0.46 -24.47
N GLN A 58 -9.96 -0.94 -23.86
CA GLN A 58 -8.99 -1.82 -24.50
C GLN A 58 -9.29 -3.31 -24.26
N PRO A 59 -8.80 -4.21 -25.15
CA PRO A 59 -8.97 -5.65 -24.96
C PRO A 59 -8.38 -6.15 -23.64
N PHE A 60 -9.24 -6.74 -22.81
CA PHE A 60 -8.85 -7.26 -21.50
C PHE A 60 -7.81 -8.40 -21.60
N LYS A 61 -6.80 -8.36 -20.71
CA LYS A 61 -5.87 -9.46 -20.43
C LYS A 61 -5.90 -9.79 -18.94
N MET A 62 -5.61 -11.04 -18.57
CA MET A 62 -5.71 -11.50 -17.18
C MET A 62 -4.85 -10.68 -16.19
N ALA A 63 -3.65 -10.24 -16.59
CA ALA A 63 -2.80 -9.38 -15.77
C ALA A 63 -3.48 -8.05 -15.40
N GLY A 64 -4.37 -7.55 -16.28
CA GLY A 64 -5.19 -6.36 -16.05
C GLY A 64 -6.19 -6.46 -14.90
N ALA A 65 -6.37 -7.63 -14.29
CA ALA A 65 -7.14 -7.78 -13.06
C ALA A 65 -6.34 -7.54 -11.78
N LEU A 66 -5.00 -7.47 -11.84
CA LEU A 66 -4.15 -7.24 -10.67
C LEU A 66 -4.43 -5.90 -9.97
N PRO A 67 -4.53 -4.75 -10.68
CA PRO A 67 -4.85 -3.47 -10.03
C PRO A 67 -6.15 -3.52 -9.23
N TYR A 68 -7.18 -4.14 -9.81
CA TYR A 68 -8.50 -4.32 -9.16
C TYR A 68 -8.44 -5.28 -7.97
N LEU A 69 -7.59 -6.31 -8.02
CA LEU A 69 -7.37 -7.19 -6.87
C LEU A 69 -6.72 -6.42 -5.71
N TYR A 70 -5.72 -5.58 -6.00
CA TYR A 70 -5.06 -4.75 -4.99
C TYR A 70 -6.02 -3.70 -4.40
N GLU A 71 -6.80 -3.02 -5.25
CA GLU A 71 -7.81 -2.07 -4.80
C GLU A 71 -8.88 -2.73 -3.93
N SER A 72 -9.39 -3.90 -4.31
CA SER A 72 -10.36 -4.64 -3.49
C SER A 72 -9.78 -5.04 -2.13
N ASN A 73 -8.48 -5.34 -2.04
CA ASN A 73 -7.83 -5.60 -0.76
C ASN A 73 -7.69 -4.33 0.08
N LEU A 74 -7.32 -3.22 -0.55
CA LEU A 74 -7.22 -1.92 0.10
C LEU A 74 -8.59 -1.52 0.66
N ARG A 75 -9.66 -1.69 -0.12
CA ARG A 75 -11.03 -1.41 0.30
C ARG A 75 -11.41 -2.18 1.56
N ARG A 76 -11.19 -3.50 1.59
CA ARG A 76 -11.46 -4.33 2.78
C ARG A 76 -10.62 -3.92 3.99
N PHE A 77 -9.39 -3.47 3.77
CA PHE A 77 -8.54 -2.96 4.84
C PHE A 77 -9.07 -1.62 5.38
N CYS A 78 -9.44 -0.69 4.52
CA CYS A 78 -10.04 0.58 4.90
C CYS A 78 -11.38 0.39 5.62
N GLU A 79 -12.22 -0.54 5.16
CA GLU A 79 -13.48 -0.93 5.82
C GLU A 79 -13.22 -1.50 7.23
N LYS A 80 -12.21 -2.37 7.38
CA LYS A 80 -11.83 -2.90 8.69
C LYS A 80 -11.38 -1.82 9.67
N PHE A 81 -10.75 -0.75 9.19
CA PHE A 81 -10.18 0.34 9.99
C PHE A 81 -10.91 1.66 9.78
N GLU A 82 -12.22 1.60 9.52
CA GLU A 82 -13.07 2.77 9.23
C GLU A 82 -12.95 3.84 10.32
N THR A 83 -13.07 3.46 11.60
CA THR A 83 -12.97 4.40 12.73
C THR A 83 -11.59 5.06 12.84
N GLN A 84 -10.51 4.36 12.45
CA GLN A 84 -9.18 4.94 12.38
C GLN A 84 -9.01 5.89 11.19
N ILE A 85 -9.70 5.64 10.08
CA ILE A 85 -9.73 6.60 8.95
C ILE A 85 -10.47 7.87 9.37
N GLU A 86 -11.65 7.74 9.97
CA GLU A 86 -12.48 8.88 10.41
C GLU A 86 -11.78 9.76 11.44
N SER A 87 -11.06 9.15 12.39
CA SER A 87 -10.28 9.88 13.40
C SER A 87 -8.95 10.45 12.86
N GLY A 88 -8.56 10.11 11.63
CA GLY A 88 -7.28 10.49 11.03
C GLY A 88 -6.08 9.72 11.59
N GLN A 89 -6.30 8.69 12.40
CA GLN A 89 -5.25 7.82 12.91
C GLN A 89 -4.63 6.96 11.80
N LEU A 90 -5.46 6.49 10.86
CA LEU A 90 -5.04 5.84 9.62
C LEU A 90 -5.27 6.80 8.45
N VAL A 91 -4.19 7.18 7.77
CA VAL A 91 -4.24 7.99 6.55
C VAL A 91 -3.88 7.11 5.37
N VAL A 92 -4.82 6.88 4.45
CA VAL A 92 -4.55 6.19 3.20
C VAL A 92 -4.57 7.19 2.05
N ARG A 93 -3.50 7.18 1.25
CA ARG A 93 -3.31 8.05 0.10
C ARG A 93 -3.25 7.23 -1.19
N LEU A 94 -4.04 7.64 -2.18
CA LEU A 94 -3.99 7.14 -3.55
C LEU A 94 -3.22 8.13 -4.41
N TRP A 95 -2.09 7.71 -4.97
CA TRP A 95 -1.31 8.49 -5.92
C TRP A 95 -1.84 8.28 -7.34
N ARG A 96 -2.03 9.38 -8.09
CA ARG A 96 -2.34 9.35 -9.52
C ARG A 96 -1.94 10.66 -10.20
N ASP A 97 -1.23 10.55 -11.32
CA ASP A 97 -0.86 11.68 -12.17
C ASP A 97 -1.04 11.32 -13.65
N GLY A 98 -2.18 11.66 -14.24
CA GLY A 98 -2.52 11.28 -15.62
C GLY A 98 -2.42 9.76 -15.84
N ASP A 99 -1.60 9.38 -16.82
CA ASP A 99 -1.28 7.99 -17.21
C ASP A 99 0.08 7.52 -16.68
N ASN A 100 0.76 8.30 -15.82
CA ASN A 100 2.01 7.90 -15.20
C ASN A 100 1.76 6.78 -14.17
N THR A 101 2.75 5.89 -14.02
CA THR A 101 2.69 4.76 -13.08
C THR A 101 3.39 5.05 -11.75
N TYR A 102 2.93 4.43 -10.67
CA TYR A 102 3.47 4.56 -9.33
C TYR A 102 4.32 3.35 -8.92
N HIS A 103 5.53 3.60 -8.40
CA HIS A 103 6.43 2.50 -7.98
C HIS A 103 7.29 2.82 -6.74
N LEU A 104 6.84 3.75 -5.89
CA LEU A 104 7.59 4.12 -4.69
C LEU A 104 7.59 3.00 -3.64
N LYS A 105 8.73 2.89 -2.95
CA LYS A 105 8.95 2.01 -1.80
C LYS A 105 9.65 2.80 -0.72
N GLY A 106 9.22 2.62 0.52
CA GLY A 106 9.90 3.26 1.65
C GLY A 106 9.15 3.06 2.96
N VAL A 107 9.90 3.10 4.05
CA VAL A 107 9.36 3.05 5.41
C VAL A 107 10.01 4.15 6.23
N TRP A 108 9.20 4.98 6.88
CA TRP A 108 9.66 5.98 7.84
C TRP A 108 9.00 5.70 9.19
N VAL A 109 9.81 5.63 10.25
CA VAL A 109 9.34 5.40 11.63
C VAL A 109 9.72 6.60 12.49
N ASP A 110 8.68 7.30 12.93
CA ASP A 110 8.76 8.60 13.60
C ASP A 110 9.70 9.53 12.81
N ASP A 111 10.46 10.39 13.50
CA ASP A 111 11.51 11.22 12.91
C ASP A 111 12.90 10.62 13.17
N ARG A 112 13.00 9.27 13.25
CA ARG A 112 14.22 8.56 13.67
C ARG A 112 14.76 7.55 12.69
N TYR A 113 13.90 6.81 11.99
CA TYR A 113 14.36 5.77 11.06
C TYR A 113 13.78 5.97 9.68
N ILE A 114 14.66 5.91 8.68
CA ILE A 114 14.30 6.00 7.26
C ILE A 114 14.90 4.77 6.57
N LEU A 115 14.05 3.95 5.99
CA LEU A 115 14.47 2.78 5.23
C LEU A 115 14.33 3.06 3.73
N LEU A 116 15.48 3.15 3.05
CA LEU A 116 15.57 3.15 1.60
C LEU A 116 15.73 1.69 1.14
N THR A 117 14.77 1.15 0.39
CA THR A 117 14.80 -0.26 0.00
C THR A 117 14.08 -0.50 -1.33
N GLY A 118 14.55 -1.51 -2.07
CA GLY A 118 13.86 -2.02 -3.26
C GLY A 118 12.65 -2.92 -2.93
N ASN A 119 12.50 -3.30 -1.67
CA ASN A 119 11.51 -4.27 -1.20
C ASN A 119 10.08 -3.74 -1.41
N ASN A 120 9.27 -4.50 -2.16
CA ASN A 120 7.87 -4.16 -2.45
C ASN A 120 6.93 -4.24 -1.24
N LEU A 121 7.42 -4.71 -0.10
CA LEU A 121 6.63 -4.98 1.11
C LEU A 121 5.49 -5.97 0.84
N ASN A 122 5.73 -6.98 0.00
CA ASN A 122 4.76 -8.00 -0.38
C ASN A 122 5.23 -9.42 0.03
N PRO A 123 4.37 -10.45 -0.01
CA PRO A 123 4.75 -11.82 0.30
C PRO A 123 5.92 -12.37 -0.52
N ARG A 124 6.07 -11.91 -1.76
CA ARG A 124 7.13 -12.34 -2.69
C ARG A 124 8.50 -11.88 -2.19
N ALA A 125 8.63 -10.61 -1.82
CA ALA A 125 9.82 -10.02 -1.20
C ALA A 125 10.18 -10.65 0.16
N TRP A 126 9.19 -11.27 0.84
CA TRP A 126 9.41 -11.99 2.09
C TRP A 126 9.91 -13.43 1.93
N ARG A 127 9.82 -14.01 0.72
CA ARG A 127 9.97 -15.46 0.55
C ARG A 127 10.88 -15.87 -0.61
N LEU A 128 10.95 -15.08 -1.66
CA LEU A 128 11.47 -15.51 -2.95
C LEU A 128 12.56 -14.58 -3.49
N ASP A 129 12.39 -13.27 -3.35
CA ASP A 129 13.31 -12.30 -3.94
C ASP A 129 14.50 -12.00 -3.02
N ALA A 130 15.65 -11.74 -3.62
CA ALA A 130 16.79 -11.18 -2.92
C ALA A 130 16.59 -9.67 -2.75
N GLU A 131 16.71 -9.18 -1.52
CA GLU A 131 16.37 -7.81 -1.15
C GLU A 131 17.51 -7.15 -0.38
N ASN A 132 17.66 -5.84 -0.53
CA ASN A 132 18.57 -5.04 0.29
C ASN A 132 17.92 -3.71 0.72
N GLY A 133 18.56 -3.02 1.66
CA GLY A 133 18.17 -1.65 1.99
C GLY A 133 19.26 -0.91 2.74
N LEU A 134 19.13 0.41 2.78
CA LEU A 134 19.91 1.31 3.60
C LEU A 134 18.99 1.82 4.72
N LEU A 135 19.31 1.49 5.95
CA LEU A 135 18.62 2.02 7.12
C LEU A 135 19.39 3.23 7.64
N ILE A 136 18.78 4.40 7.51
CA ILE A 136 19.29 5.64 8.07
C ILE A 136 18.68 5.79 9.47
N TYR A 137 19.53 6.03 10.46
CA TYR A 137 19.16 6.36 11.83
C TYR A 137 19.49 7.82 12.10
N ASP A 138 18.48 8.63 12.37
CA ASP A 138 18.58 10.08 12.54
C ASP A 138 18.08 10.52 13.94
N PRO A 139 18.80 10.19 15.02
CA PRO A 139 18.34 10.49 16.38
C PRO A 139 18.26 11.99 16.70
N GLN A 140 19.00 12.81 15.95
CA GLN A 140 19.08 14.26 16.15
C GLN A 140 18.30 15.05 15.08
N GLN A 141 17.51 14.37 14.25
CA GLN A 141 16.69 14.98 13.19
C GLN A 141 17.50 15.85 12.21
N GLN A 142 18.76 15.50 11.93
CA GLN A 142 19.66 16.24 11.05
C GLN A 142 19.20 16.22 9.59
N LEU A 143 18.45 15.18 9.18
CA LEU A 143 17.92 15.03 7.83
C LEU A 143 16.42 15.34 7.75
N LEU A 144 15.76 15.71 8.86
CA LEU A 144 14.31 15.86 8.91
C LEU A 144 13.78 16.80 7.82
N ALA A 145 14.40 17.96 7.62
CA ALA A 145 13.98 18.91 6.58
C ALA A 145 14.06 18.32 5.15
N GLN A 146 15.05 17.46 4.89
CA GLN A 146 15.18 16.78 3.60
C GLN A 146 14.11 15.69 3.44
N VAL A 147 13.82 14.95 4.50
CA VAL A 147 12.76 13.94 4.55
C VAL A 147 11.39 14.58 4.33
N GLU A 148 11.10 15.67 5.01
CA GLU A 148 9.82 16.39 4.84
C GLU A 148 9.67 16.92 3.42
N LYS A 149 10.74 17.46 2.83
CA LYS A 149 10.73 17.89 1.43
C LYS A 149 10.41 16.73 0.48
N GLU A 150 11.05 15.58 0.65
CA GLU A 150 10.76 14.38 -0.15
C GLU A 150 9.31 13.92 0.06
N GLN A 151 8.86 13.74 1.31
CA GLN A 151 7.51 13.27 1.60
C GLN A 151 6.44 14.25 1.09
N ASN A 152 6.68 15.55 1.15
CA ASN A 152 5.76 16.55 0.59
C ASN A 152 5.69 16.43 -0.94
N GLN A 153 6.82 16.15 -1.61
CA GLN A 153 6.83 15.87 -3.05
C GLN A 153 6.07 14.57 -3.38
N ILE A 154 6.27 13.51 -2.60
CA ILE A 154 5.53 12.23 -2.75
C ILE A 154 4.03 12.48 -2.64
N ARG A 155 3.59 13.35 -1.72
CA ARG A 155 2.17 13.65 -1.48
C ARG A 155 1.52 14.53 -2.55
N GLN A 156 2.27 15.21 -3.43
CA GLN A 156 1.74 16.19 -4.39
C GLN A 156 0.56 15.67 -5.22
N HIS A 157 0.70 14.48 -5.81
CA HIS A 157 -0.33 13.87 -6.68
C HIS A 157 -1.16 12.82 -5.93
N THR A 158 -1.33 12.99 -4.62
CA THR A 158 -2.09 12.05 -3.80
C THR A 158 -3.44 12.62 -3.38
N LYS A 159 -4.44 11.74 -3.28
CA LYS A 159 -5.72 12.02 -2.63
C LYS A 159 -5.83 11.19 -1.36
N VAL A 160 -6.24 11.83 -0.27
CA VAL A 160 -6.51 11.13 1.00
C VAL A 160 -7.91 10.52 0.91
N LEU A 161 -8.02 9.20 1.07
CA LEU A 161 -9.31 8.52 1.22
C LEU A 161 -9.97 8.97 2.52
N LYS A 162 -11.22 9.44 2.45
CA LYS A 162 -12.03 9.80 3.62
C LYS A 162 -12.92 8.66 4.08
N HIS A 163 -13.31 7.78 3.17
CA HIS A 163 -14.12 6.62 3.50
C HIS A 163 -13.83 5.46 2.53
N TYR A 164 -13.98 4.21 2.99
CA TYR A 164 -13.68 3.03 2.17
C TYR A 164 -14.59 2.91 0.93
N SER A 165 -15.79 3.50 0.97
CA SER A 165 -16.74 3.50 -0.16
C SER A 165 -16.32 4.38 -1.34
N GLU A 166 -15.29 5.22 -1.20
CA GLU A 166 -14.67 5.92 -2.33
C GLU A 166 -13.94 4.95 -3.26
N LEU A 167 -13.58 3.76 -2.77
CA LEU A 167 -13.08 2.68 -3.58
C LEU A 167 -14.24 1.84 -4.12
N GLU A 168 -14.17 1.55 -5.41
CA GLU A 168 -15.14 0.74 -6.13
C GLU A 168 -15.28 -0.67 -5.55
N GLU A 169 -16.51 -1.15 -5.51
CA GLU A 169 -16.84 -2.54 -5.20
C GLU A 169 -16.75 -3.44 -6.45
N LEU A 170 -16.75 -4.74 -6.21
CA LEU A 170 -16.63 -5.75 -7.28
C LEU A 170 -17.69 -5.61 -8.38
N ASN A 171 -18.90 -5.17 -8.06
CA ASN A 171 -19.99 -4.98 -9.03
C ASN A 171 -19.81 -3.73 -9.91
N GLN A 172 -18.93 -2.80 -9.53
CA GLN A 172 -18.62 -1.58 -10.29
C GLN A 172 -17.47 -1.79 -11.29
N TYR A 173 -16.67 -2.86 -11.12
CA TYR A 173 -15.57 -3.17 -12.03
C TYR A 173 -16.04 -3.60 -13.43
N PRO A 174 -15.18 -3.52 -14.46
CA PRO A 174 -15.50 -4.06 -15.79
C PRO A 174 -15.89 -5.53 -15.73
N GLU A 175 -16.93 -5.93 -16.48
CA GLU A 175 -17.46 -7.29 -16.48
C GLU A 175 -16.40 -8.42 -16.61
N PRO A 176 -15.39 -8.33 -17.51
CA PRO A 176 -14.35 -9.36 -17.59
C PRO A 176 -13.50 -9.46 -16.32
N VAL A 177 -13.21 -8.32 -15.66
CA VAL A 177 -12.52 -8.28 -14.37
C VAL A 177 -13.36 -8.95 -13.30
N GLN A 178 -14.66 -8.62 -13.22
CA GLN A 178 -15.57 -9.25 -12.25
C GLN A 178 -15.58 -10.77 -12.38
N LYS A 179 -15.72 -11.26 -13.63
CA LYS A 179 -15.73 -12.70 -13.94
C LYS A 179 -14.45 -13.37 -13.47
N LEU A 180 -13.30 -12.75 -13.70
CA LEU A 180 -12.01 -13.33 -13.30
C LEU A 180 -11.81 -13.33 -11.79
N LEU A 181 -12.08 -12.20 -11.11
CA LEU A 181 -11.92 -12.11 -9.65
C LEU A 181 -12.87 -13.05 -8.91
N LYS A 182 -14.12 -13.22 -9.37
CA LYS A 182 -15.07 -14.21 -8.81
C LYS A 182 -14.55 -15.64 -8.97
N LYS A 183 -13.96 -15.98 -10.13
CA LYS A 183 -13.33 -17.29 -10.35
C LYS A 183 -12.16 -17.50 -9.39
N PHE A 184 -11.26 -16.52 -9.27
CA PHE A 184 -10.10 -16.60 -8.38
C PHE A 184 -10.51 -16.79 -6.91
N ALA A 185 -11.49 -16.04 -6.43
CA ALA A 185 -12.00 -16.18 -5.07
C ALA A 185 -12.58 -17.59 -4.81
N ARG A 186 -13.35 -18.13 -5.77
CA ARG A 186 -13.97 -19.47 -5.64
C ARG A 186 -12.94 -20.59 -5.50
N ILE A 187 -11.81 -20.50 -6.20
CA ILE A 187 -10.74 -21.52 -6.14
C ILE A 187 -9.60 -21.14 -5.19
N LYS A 188 -9.73 -20.05 -4.42
CA LYS A 188 -8.68 -19.49 -3.56
C LYS A 188 -7.36 -19.17 -4.30
N ALA A 189 -7.42 -18.95 -5.62
CA ALA A 189 -6.27 -18.57 -6.42
C ALA A 189 -5.85 -17.12 -6.19
N ASP A 190 -6.74 -16.28 -5.68
CA ASP A 190 -6.42 -14.92 -5.23
C ASP A 190 -5.32 -14.92 -4.15
N LYS A 191 -5.36 -15.89 -3.24
CA LYS A 191 -4.31 -16.08 -2.22
C LYS A 191 -2.98 -16.49 -2.84
N LEU A 192 -3.01 -17.34 -3.88
CA LEU A 192 -1.80 -17.74 -4.60
C LEU A 192 -1.20 -16.53 -5.32
N VAL A 193 -2.00 -15.79 -6.10
CA VAL A 193 -1.59 -14.57 -6.80
C VAL A 193 -0.90 -13.60 -5.84
N LYS A 194 -1.51 -13.30 -4.68
CA LYS A 194 -0.90 -12.44 -3.66
C LYS A 194 0.45 -12.94 -3.14
N MET A 195 0.65 -14.26 -3.11
CA MET A 195 1.89 -14.86 -2.62
C MET A 195 3.03 -14.75 -3.64
N ILE A 196 2.74 -14.67 -4.93
CA ILE A 196 3.75 -14.73 -6.01
C ILE A 196 3.90 -13.43 -6.81
N LEU A 197 2.94 -12.49 -6.72
CA LEU A 197 2.86 -11.22 -7.47
C LEU A 197 2.64 -9.99 -6.56
#